data_AF-D3Z1L1-F1
#
_entry.id   AF-D3Z1L1-F1
#
_cell.length_a   1.000
_cell.length_b   1.000
_cell.length_c   1.000
_cell.angle_alpha   90.00
_cell.angle_beta   90.00
_cell.angle_gamma   90.00
#
_symmetry.space_group_name_H-M   'P 1'
#
loop_
_entity.id
_entity.type
_entity.pdbx_description
1 polymer ?
#
loop_
_entity_poly.entity_id
_entity_poly.type
_entity_poly.pdbx_seq_one_letter_code
_entity_poly.pdbx_strand_id
1 'polypeptide(L)'
;MNTLSLPLNIRRGGSDTNLNFDVPDGILDFHKVKLNADSLRQKILKVTEQIKIEQTSRDGNVAEYLKLVSSADKQQAGRIKQVFEKKNQKSAHSIAQLQKKLEQYHRKLREIEQNGVTR
;
A
#
# COMPACT_ATOMS: atom_id res chain seq x y z
N MET A 1 34.75 2.87 40.18
CA MET A 1 33.97 3.71 39.25
C MET A 1 33.34 2.82 38.20
N ASN A 2 32.07 3.08 37.87
CA ASN A 2 31.23 2.53 36.78
C ASN A 2 30.18 1.50 37.20
N THR A 3 28.99 2.00 37.53
CA THR A 3 27.73 1.25 37.50
C THR A 3 26.99 1.62 36.20
N LEU A 4 26.74 0.63 35.34
CA LEU A 4 25.82 0.75 34.21
C LEU A 4 24.40 1.00 34.75
N SER A 5 23.77 2.09 34.33
CA SER A 5 22.34 2.34 34.55
C SER A 5 21.59 2.28 33.22
N LEU A 6 20.52 1.48 33.20
CA LEU A 6 19.62 1.25 32.07
C LEU A 6 18.76 2.50 31.81
N PRO A 7 18.41 2.79 30.53
CA PRO A 7 17.53 3.91 30.22
C PRO A 7 16.10 3.67 30.73
N LEU A 8 15.55 4.71 31.36
CA LEU A 8 14.23 4.76 31.96
C LEU A 8 13.10 4.58 30.94
N ASN A 9 12.05 3.88 31.38
CA ASN A 9 10.80 3.64 30.66
C ASN A 9 10.23 4.92 30.05
N ILE A 10 10.00 4.91 28.74
CA ILE A 10 9.28 5.95 28.02
C ILE A 10 7.82 5.92 28.50
N ARG A 11 7.45 6.95 29.28
CA ARG A 11 6.06 7.23 29.67
C ARG A 11 5.25 7.48 28.40
N ARG A 12 4.34 6.54 28.12
CA ARG A 12 3.21 6.70 27.19
C ARG A 12 2.35 7.88 27.68
N GLY A 13 2.50 9.04 27.05
CA GLY A 13 1.60 10.17 27.24
C GLY A 13 0.24 9.83 26.65
N GLY A 14 -0.75 9.61 27.52
CA GLY A 14 -2.15 9.71 27.14
C GLY A 14 -2.48 11.19 27.02
N SER A 15 -2.80 11.65 25.80
CA SER A 15 -3.47 12.92 25.62
C SER A 15 -4.94 12.71 25.94
N ASP A 16 -5.33 12.99 27.19
CA ASP A 16 -6.72 13.22 27.56
C ASP A 16 -7.13 14.60 27.02
N THR A 17 -7.46 14.68 25.73
CA THR A 17 -8.18 15.85 25.21
C THR A 17 -9.64 15.75 25.66
N ASN A 18 -9.89 16.10 26.92
CA ASN A 18 -11.23 16.45 27.41
C ASN A 18 -11.60 17.83 26.86
N LEU A 19 -11.97 17.88 25.59
CA LEU A 19 -12.72 19.01 25.03
C LEU A 19 -14.18 18.58 25.03
N ASN A 20 -14.85 18.75 26.18
CA ASN A 20 -16.31 18.73 26.26
C ASN A 20 -16.84 20.01 25.62
N PHE A 21 -16.82 20.03 24.29
CA PHE A 21 -17.54 21.00 23.51
C PHE A 21 -18.89 20.34 23.23
N ASP A 22 -19.97 20.96 23.68
CA ASP A 22 -21.34 20.54 23.40
C ASP A 22 -21.58 20.75 21.90
N VAL A 23 -21.06 19.80 21.13
CA VAL A 23 -20.99 19.85 19.68
C VAL A 23 -22.22 19.12 19.19
N PRO A 24 -23.10 19.80 18.42
CA PRO A 24 -24.25 19.13 17.83
C PRO A 24 -23.77 17.91 17.04
N ASP A 25 -24.45 16.77 17.26
CA ASP A 25 -24.12 15.41 16.79
C ASP A 25 -23.62 15.36 15.32
N GLY A 26 -24.15 16.23 14.45
CA GLY A 26 -23.75 16.35 13.04
C GLY A 26 -22.30 16.82 12.78
N ILE A 27 -21.68 17.62 13.65
CA ILE A 27 -20.30 18.12 13.44
C ILE A 27 -19.25 17.03 13.79
N LEU A 28 -19.53 16.18 14.77
CA LEU A 28 -18.66 15.04 15.10
C LEU A 28 -18.69 13.99 13.99
N ASP A 29 -19.88 13.71 13.45
CA ASP A 29 -20.07 12.80 12.32
C ASP A 29 -19.34 13.30 11.06
N PHE A 30 -19.40 14.61 10.76
CA PHE A 30 -18.67 15.19 9.62
C PHE A 30 -17.15 15.04 9.74
N HIS A 31 -16.58 15.29 10.92
CA HIS A 31 -15.15 15.12 11.17
C HIS A 31 -14.73 13.64 11.05
N LYS A 32 -15.55 12.71 11.55
CA LYS A 32 -15.29 11.26 11.45
C LYS A 32 -15.34 10.77 10.00
N VAL A 33 -16.30 11.24 9.21
CA VAL A 33 -16.41 10.94 7.77
C VAL A 33 -15.20 11.48 7.01
N LYS A 34 -14.78 12.72 7.29
CA LYS A 34 -13.61 13.35 6.66
C LYS A 34 -12.31 12.58 6.95
N LEU A 35 -12.04 12.25 8.22
CA LEU A 35 -10.85 11.49 8.62
C LEU A 35 -10.83 10.09 7.96
N ASN A 36 -11.99 9.45 7.83
CA ASN A 36 -12.10 8.15 7.18
C ASN A 36 -11.82 8.24 5.66
N ALA A 37 -12.34 9.26 4.98
CA ALA A 37 -12.11 9.49 3.56
C ALA A 37 -10.63 9.78 3.26
N ASP A 38 -9.98 10.62 4.08
CA ASP A 38 -8.56 10.96 3.90
C ASP A 38 -7.65 9.74 4.13
N SER A 39 -7.98 8.91 5.12
CA SER A 39 -7.26 7.64 5.34
C SER A 39 -7.35 6.70 4.13
N LEU A 40 -8.51 6.68 3.44
CA LEU A 40 -8.71 5.88 2.23
C LEU A 40 -7.95 6.46 1.04
N ARG A 41 -7.95 7.79 0.87
CA ARG A 41 -7.14 8.45 -0.16
C ARG A 41 -5.66 8.12 0.00
N GLN A 42 -5.13 8.16 1.22
CA GLN A 42 -3.74 7.73 1.48
C GLN A 42 -3.50 6.25 1.14
N LYS A 43 -4.45 5.36 1.44
CA LYS A 43 -4.35 3.93 1.08
C LYS A 43 -4.36 3.72 -0.44
N ILE A 44 -5.19 4.48 -1.17
CA ILE A 44 -5.22 4.49 -2.65
C ILE A 44 -3.85 4.89 -3.19
N LEU A 45 -3.31 6.03 -2.73
CA LEU A 45 -2.00 6.51 -3.16
C LEU A 45 -0.90 5.44 -2.93
N LYS A 46 -0.89 4.82 -1.75
CA LYS A 46 0.07 3.76 -1.42
C LYS A 46 -0.05 2.55 -2.34
N VAL A 47 -1.26 2.08 -2.62
CA VAL A 47 -1.47 0.90 -3.50
C VAL A 47 -1.10 1.23 -4.93
N THR A 48 -1.48 2.41 -5.43
CA THR A 48 -1.11 2.88 -6.77
C THR A 48 0.41 2.94 -6.93
N GLU A 49 1.13 3.43 -5.93
CA GLU A 49 2.60 3.47 -5.97
C GLU A 49 3.21 2.06 -5.96
N GLN A 50 2.67 1.15 -5.15
CA GLN A 50 3.13 -0.24 -5.15
C GLN A 50 2.91 -0.95 -6.50
N ILE A 51 1.81 -0.65 -7.21
CA ILE A 51 1.59 -1.15 -8.57
C ILE A 51 2.68 -0.64 -9.51
N LYS A 52 3.01 0.65 -9.45
CA LYS A 52 4.06 1.23 -10.31
C LYS A 52 5.43 0.61 -10.04
N ILE A 53 5.78 0.40 -8.77
CA ILE A 53 7.03 -0.25 -8.38
C ILE A 53 7.09 -1.68 -8.94
N GLU A 54 6.02 -2.46 -8.80
CA GLU A 54 5.97 -3.84 -9.30
C GLU A 54 6.02 -3.89 -10.83
N GLN A 55 5.34 -2.97 -11.52
CA GLN A 55 5.43 -2.83 -12.98
C GLN A 55 6.85 -2.48 -13.43
N THR A 56 7.49 -1.51 -12.78
CA THR A 56 8.86 -1.08 -13.09
C THR A 56 9.85 -2.22 -12.85
N SER A 57 9.69 -2.97 -11.75
CA SER A 57 10.49 -4.15 -11.47
C SER A 57 10.28 -5.23 -12.54
N ARG A 58 9.02 -5.49 -12.95
CA ARG A 58 8.70 -6.45 -14.02
C ARG A 58 9.37 -6.05 -15.33
N ASP A 59 9.33 -4.78 -15.71
CA ASP A 59 9.94 -4.28 -16.95
C ASP A 59 11.47 -4.45 -16.91
N GLY A 60 12.11 -4.18 -15.76
CA GLY A 60 13.52 -4.48 -15.54
C GLY A 60 13.85 -5.97 -15.68
N ASN A 61 13.01 -6.85 -15.11
CA ASN A 61 13.17 -8.30 -15.26
C ASN A 61 13.02 -8.77 -16.72
N VAL A 62 12.12 -8.16 -17.49
CA VAL A 62 11.96 -8.44 -18.93
C VAL A 62 13.21 -8.02 -19.71
N ALA A 63 13.73 -6.82 -19.45
CA ALA A 63 14.94 -6.34 -20.09
C ALA A 63 16.15 -7.24 -19.79
N GLU A 64 16.31 -7.66 -18.53
CA GLU A 64 17.35 -8.61 -18.12
C GLU A 64 17.19 -9.97 -18.81
N TYR A 65 15.97 -10.51 -18.86
CA TYR A 65 15.66 -11.76 -19.56
C TYR A 65 16.06 -11.70 -21.04
N LEU A 66 15.68 -10.64 -21.75
CA LEU A 66 16.01 -10.45 -23.16
C LEU A 66 17.52 -10.37 -23.40
N LYS A 67 18.27 -9.73 -22.48
CA LYS A 67 19.73 -9.66 -22.55
C LYS A 67 20.40 -11.02 -22.31
N LEU A 68 19.91 -11.79 -21.35
CA LEU A 68 20.47 -13.10 -21.01
C LEU A 68 20.17 -14.13 -22.09
N VAL A 69 18.95 -14.15 -22.62
CA VAL A 69 18.54 -15.16 -23.60
C VAL A 69 19.21 -14.94 -24.98
N SER A 70 19.56 -13.70 -25.33
CA SER A 70 20.18 -13.39 -26.62
C SER A 70 21.63 -13.86 -26.75
N SER A 71 22.30 -14.12 -25.62
CA SER A 71 23.69 -14.60 -25.57
C SER A 71 23.83 -16.03 -25.07
N ALA A 72 22.73 -16.69 -24.72
CA ALA A 72 22.72 -18.04 -24.14
C ALA A 72 22.60 -19.14 -25.21
N ASP A 73 23.27 -20.29 -24.97
CA ASP A 73 23.02 -21.51 -25.75
C ASP A 73 21.62 -22.08 -25.47
N LYS A 74 21.20 -23.07 -26.27
CA LYS A 74 19.84 -23.66 -26.18
C LYS A 74 19.49 -24.20 -24.79
N GLN A 75 20.43 -24.86 -24.11
CA GLN A 75 20.15 -25.42 -22.78
C GLN A 75 20.07 -24.30 -21.73
N GLN A 76 21.00 -23.34 -21.78
CA GLN A 76 21.00 -22.21 -20.86
C GLN A 76 19.76 -21.31 -21.07
N ALA A 77 19.38 -21.03 -22.31
CA ALA A 77 18.17 -20.28 -22.66
C ALA A 77 16.90 -20.92 -22.07
N GLY A 78 16.81 -22.27 -22.11
CA GLY A 78 15.71 -23.01 -21.49
C GLY A 78 15.62 -22.78 -19.97
N ARG A 79 16.76 -22.81 -19.26
CA ARG A 79 16.82 -22.55 -17.82
C ARG A 79 16.48 -21.09 -17.49
N ILE A 80 17.01 -20.14 -18.27
CA ILE A 80 16.71 -18.70 -18.13
C ILE A 80 15.21 -18.45 -18.28
N LYS A 81 14.58 -19.05 -19.29
CA LYS A 81 13.14 -18.94 -19.55
C LYS A 81 12.31 -19.42 -18.36
N GLN A 82 12.64 -20.57 -17.76
CA GLN A 82 11.90 -21.10 -16.60
C GLN A 82 11.97 -20.14 -15.40
N VAL A 83 13.13 -19.55 -15.13
CA VAL A 83 13.28 -18.56 -14.04
C VAL A 83 12.46 -17.31 -14.34
N PHE A 84 12.50 -16.81 -15.58
CA PHE A 84 11.71 -15.66 -16.00
C PHE A 84 10.20 -15.92 -15.86
N GLU A 85 9.69 -17.04 -16.37
CA GLU A 85 8.27 -17.38 -16.29
C GLU A 85 7.78 -17.43 -14.83
N LYS A 86 8.57 -18.03 -13.94
CA LYS A 86 8.26 -18.07 -12.50
C LYS A 86 8.19 -16.67 -11.88
N LYS A 87 9.16 -15.80 -12.19
CA LYS A 87 9.16 -14.41 -11.71
C LYS A 87 7.98 -13.62 -12.28
N ASN A 88 7.69 -13.77 -13.57
CA ASN A 88 6.61 -13.07 -14.26
C ASN A 88 5.22 -13.50 -13.76
N GLN A 89 5.02 -14.79 -13.47
CA GLN A 89 3.78 -15.28 -12.88
C GLN A 89 3.56 -14.67 -11.48
N LYS A 90 4.63 -14.57 -10.67
CA LYS A 90 4.56 -13.97 -9.34
C LYS A 90 4.21 -12.48 -9.40
N SER A 91 4.88 -11.71 -10.27
CA SER A 91 4.59 -10.27 -10.42
C SER A 91 3.21 -10.03 -10.99
N ALA A 92 2.77 -10.80 -11.99
CA ALA A 92 1.42 -10.72 -12.54
C ALA A 92 0.35 -10.98 -11.47
N HIS A 93 0.53 -11.99 -10.63
CA HIS A 93 -0.38 -12.27 -9.52
C HIS A 93 -0.40 -11.13 -8.50
N SER A 94 0.77 -10.60 -8.11
CA SER A 94 0.89 -9.47 -7.19
C SER A 94 0.17 -8.22 -7.71
N ILE A 95 0.41 -7.85 -8.98
CA ILE A 95 -0.24 -6.72 -9.64
C ILE A 95 -1.77 -6.90 -9.65
N ALA A 96 -2.27 -8.08 -10.01
CA ALA A 96 -3.71 -8.35 -10.03
C ALA A 96 -4.36 -8.19 -8.64
N GLN A 97 -3.69 -8.66 -7.58
CA GLN A 97 -4.16 -8.48 -6.20
C GLN A 97 -4.18 -7.00 -5.79
N LEU A 98 -3.13 -6.24 -6.14
CA LEU A 98 -3.06 -4.81 -5.86
C LEU A 98 -4.14 -4.03 -6.62
N GLN A 99 -4.39 -4.37 -7.88
CA GLN A 99 -5.46 -3.77 -8.70
C GLN A 99 -6.84 -4.02 -8.07
N LYS A 100 -7.15 -5.25 -7.68
CA LYS A 100 -8.41 -5.57 -6.98
C LYS A 100 -8.55 -4.77 -5.68
N LYS A 101 -7.47 -4.60 -4.93
CA LYS A 101 -7.47 -3.80 -3.69
C LYS A 101 -7.69 -2.31 -3.96
N LEU A 102 -7.11 -1.79 -5.04
CA LEU A 102 -7.30 -0.41 -5.48
C LEU A 102 -8.76 -0.13 -5.85
N GLU A 103 -9.37 -1.03 -6.64
CA GLU A 103 -10.79 -0.97 -6.99
C GLU A 103 -11.70 -0.97 -5.76
N GLN A 104 -11.41 -1.83 -4.77
CA GLN A 104 -12.15 -1.88 -3.51
C GLN A 104 -12.05 -0.56 -2.73
N TYR A 105 -10.88 0.06 -2.68
CA TYR A 105 -10.72 1.35 -2.01
C TYR A 105 -11.42 2.48 -2.74
N HIS A 106 -11.36 2.53 -4.07
CA HIS A 106 -12.13 3.50 -4.86
C HIS A 106 -13.63 3.34 -4.67
N ARG A 107 -14.13 2.10 -4.60
CA ARG A 107 -15.55 1.83 -4.33
C ARG A 107 -15.96 2.37 -2.95
N LYS A 108 -15.20 2.07 -1.90
CA LYS A 108 -15.47 2.54 -0.53
C LYS A 108 -15.42 4.07 -0.41
N LEU A 109 -14.47 4.71 -1.11
CA LEU A 109 -14.36 6.17 -1.11
C LEU A 109 -15.63 6.81 -1.68
N ARG A 110 -16.14 6.29 -2.83
CA ARG A 110 -17.39 6.76 -3.41
C ARG A 110 -18.59 6.56 -2.50
N GLU A 111 -18.68 5.41 -1.81
CA GLU A 111 -19.75 5.13 -0.85
C GLU A 111 -19.75 6.15 0.31
N ILE A 112 -18.58 6.50 0.84
CA ILE A 112 -18.45 7.51 1.90
C ILE A 112 -18.83 8.91 1.39
N GLU A 113 -18.37 9.28 0.20
CA GLU A 113 -18.66 10.58 -0.42
C GLU A 113 -20.17 10.73 -0.71
N GLN A 114 -20.83 9.67 -1.20
CA GLN A 114 -22.29 9.69 -1.46
C GLN A 114 -23.12 9.72 -0.17
N ASN A 115 -22.71 8.99 0.86
CA ASN A 115 -23.39 9.00 2.16
C ASN A 115 -23.26 10.34 2.88
N GLY A 116 -22.20 11.12 2.60
CA GLY A 116 -22.04 12.49 3.08
C GLY A 116 -22.88 13.54 2.34
N VAL A 117 -23.39 13.24 1.14
CA VAL A 117 -24.24 14.13 0.33
C VAL A 117 -25.73 13.88 0.60
N THR A 118 -26.09 12.72 1.14
CA THR A 118 -27.49 12.30 1.36
C THR A 118 -27.97 12.55 2.80
N ARG A 119 -27.25 13.36 3.59
CA ARG A 119 -27.58 13.70 4.99
C ARG A 119 -27.68 15.21 5.18
#